data_AF-A0A6I8RRS9-F1
#
_entry.id   AF-A0A6I8RRS9-F1
#
_cell.length_a   1.000
_cell.length_b   1.000
_cell.length_c   1.000
_cell.angle_alpha   90.00
_cell.angle_beta   90.00
_cell.angle_gamma   90.00
#
_symmetry.space_group_name_H-M   'P 1'
#
loop_
_entity.id
_entity.type
_entity.pdbx_description
1 polymer ?
#
loop_
_entity_poly.entity_id
_entity_poly.type
_entity_poly.pdbx_seq_one_letter_code
_entity_poly.pdbx_strand_id
1 'polypeptide(L)'
;GATEIRIVGGNERIVGGNERIVGGNERIVGRNERIVGRNERIVGGNERIVGGNERIVGCNERIVGCNERIVGGNERIVGCNERIVGCNERITLSMLVTVMPFLSGCRSTALCDVTSSIGIYI
;
A
#
# COMPACT_ATOMS: atom_id res chain seq x y z
N GLY A 1 -11.62 17.43 17.95
CA GLY A 1 -11.59 15.96 18.08
C GLY A 1 -11.79 15.37 16.70
N ALA A 2 -10.86 14.56 16.22
CA ALA A 2 -11.02 13.94 14.90
C ALA A 2 -12.14 12.89 14.99
N THR A 3 -13.22 13.11 14.26
CA THR A 3 -14.31 12.15 14.09
C THR A 3 -13.79 10.96 13.30
N GLU A 4 -13.91 9.76 13.87
CA GLU A 4 -13.63 8.52 13.16
C GLU A 4 -14.79 8.22 12.20
N ILE A 5 -14.50 8.11 10.91
CA ILE A 5 -15.48 7.76 9.88
C ILE A 5 -15.48 6.24 9.72
N ARG A 6 -16.66 5.61 9.82
CA ARG A 6 -16.83 4.18 9.58
C ARG A 6 -17.81 3.94 8.45
N ILE A 7 -17.37 3.25 7.41
CA ILE A 7 -18.16 3.03 6.20
C ILE A 7 -18.12 1.55 5.83
N VAL A 8 -19.31 1.03 5.49
CA VAL A 8 -19.49 -0.29 4.88
C VAL A 8 -20.31 -0.09 3.62
N GLY A 9 -19.71 -0.32 2.45
CA GLY A 9 -20.32 0.07 1.18
C GLY A 9 -19.60 -0.55 -0.01
N GLY A 10 -20.18 -0.45 -1.20
CA GLY A 10 -19.59 -1.06 -2.40
C GLY A 10 -18.69 -0.12 -3.19
N ASN A 11 -19.05 1.17 -3.25
CA ASN A 11 -18.37 2.19 -4.05
C ASN A 11 -18.33 3.49 -3.26
N GLU A 12 -17.17 3.87 -2.74
CA GLU A 12 -17.08 4.97 -1.78
C GLU A 12 -16.04 6.00 -2.16
N ARG A 13 -16.34 7.28 -1.88
CA ARG A 13 -15.38 8.38 -1.98
C ARG A 13 -15.35 9.15 -0.67
N ILE A 14 -14.19 9.11 -0.02
CA ILE A 14 -14.06 9.54 1.37
C ILE A 14 -12.90 10.52 1.47
N VAL A 15 -13.12 11.60 2.22
CA VAL A 15 -12.10 12.59 2.58
C VAL A 15 -12.23 12.86 4.06
N GLY A 16 -11.17 12.61 4.81
CA GLY A 16 -11.24 12.65 6.26
C GLY A 16 -9.87 12.48 6.93
N GLY A 17 -9.89 12.26 8.25
CA GLY A 17 -8.66 12.13 9.03
C GLY A 17 -8.40 10.69 9.47
N ASN A 18 -9.36 10.12 10.21
CA ASN A 18 -9.29 8.76 10.75
C ASN A 18 -10.45 7.95 10.17
N GLU A 19 -10.14 6.90 9.42
CA GLU A 19 -11.14 6.19 8.63
C GLU A 19 -11.03 4.67 8.80
N ARG A 20 -12.19 4.01 8.88
CA ARG A 20 -12.30 2.56 8.84
C ARG A 20 -13.34 2.15 7.81
N ILE A 21 -12.89 1.46 6.77
CA ILE A 21 -13.71 1.22 5.59
C ILE A 21 -13.68 -0.27 5.27
N VAL A 22 -14.84 -0.82 4.97
CA VAL A 22 -14.99 -2.18 4.44
C VAL A 22 -15.83 -2.09 3.16
N GLY A 23 -15.27 -2.49 2.03
CA GLY A 23 -15.99 -2.35 0.78
C GLY A 23 -15.37 -3.03 -0.43
N GLY A 24 -15.69 -2.50 -1.62
CA GLY A 24 -15.29 -3.06 -2.90
C GLY A 24 -14.39 -2.13 -3.70
N ASN A 25 -14.87 -0.93 -4.04
CA ASN A 25 -14.12 0.08 -4.78
C ASN A 25 -14.09 1.41 -4.01
N GLU A 26 -12.92 1.78 -3.52
CA GLU A 26 -12.76 2.95 -2.66
C GLU A 26 -11.82 3.99 -3.28
N ARG A 27 -12.18 5.28 -3.11
CA ARG A 27 -11.24 6.39 -3.29
C ARG A 27 -11.16 7.22 -2.03
N ILE A 28 -9.99 7.21 -1.41
CA ILE A 28 -9.79 7.73 -0.06
C ILE A 28 -8.66 8.76 -0.07
N VAL A 29 -8.89 9.87 0.64
CA VAL A 29 -7.86 10.84 0.95
C VAL A 29 -7.92 11.15 2.44
N GLY A 30 -6.87 10.79 3.18
CA GLY A 30 -6.85 11.04 4.61
C GLY A 30 -5.47 10.96 5.25
N ARG A 31 -5.42 10.69 6.55
CA ARG A 31 -4.16 10.60 7.31
C ARG A 31 -3.94 9.25 7.98
N ASN A 32 -4.99 8.63 8.51
CA ASN A 32 -4.94 7.33 9.18
C ASN A 32 -6.11 6.45 8.71
N GLU A 33 -5.80 5.47 7.86
CA GLU A 33 -6.79 4.62 7.22
C GLU A 33 -6.64 3.17 7.66
N ARG A 34 -7.78 2.51 7.90
CA ARG A 34 -7.86 1.04 7.93
C ARG A 34 -8.90 0.59 6.92
N ILE A 35 -8.47 -0.10 5.88
CA ILE A 35 -9.31 -0.44 4.74
C ILE A 35 -9.26 -1.95 4.51
N VAL A 36 -10.42 -2.52 4.25
CA VAL A 36 -10.57 -3.89 3.76
C VAL A 36 -11.43 -3.84 2.52
N GLY A 37 -10.90 -4.23 1.36
CA GLY A 37 -11.67 -4.20 0.13
C GLY A 37 -11.01 -4.89 -1.05
N ARG A 38 -11.34 -4.45 -2.27
CA ARG A 38 -10.89 -5.12 -3.50
C ARG A 38 -10.13 -4.20 -4.45
N ASN A 39 -10.55 -2.95 -4.60
CA ASN A 39 -9.96 -1.99 -5.54
C ASN A 39 -9.88 -0.59 -4.90
N GLU A 40 -8.73 -0.26 -4.36
CA GLU A 40 -8.53 0.94 -3.58
C GLU A 40 -7.64 1.94 -4.31
N ARG A 41 -8.00 3.23 -4.24
CA ARG A 41 -7.08 4.33 -4.50
C ARG A 41 -6.99 5.21 -3.27
N ILE A 42 -5.83 5.23 -2.63
CA ILE A 42 -5.61 5.88 -1.34
C ILE A 42 -4.49 6.89 -1.48
N VAL A 43 -4.70 8.07 -0.90
CA VAL A 43 -3.66 9.09 -0.74
C VAL A 43 -3.68 9.51 0.73
N GLY A 44 -2.59 9.27 1.45
CA GLY A 44 -2.58 9.56 2.88
C GLY A 44 -1.19 9.50 3.52
N GLY A 45 -1.17 9.15 4.81
CA GLY A 45 0.06 9.08 5.58
C GLY A 45 0.30 7.74 6.28
N ASN A 46 -0.72 7.17 6.92
CA ASN A 46 -0.61 5.93 7.69
C ASN A 46 -1.74 4.96 7.35
N GLU A 47 -1.45 4.02 6.47
CA GLU A 47 -2.45 3.12 5.91
C GLU A 47 -2.27 1.69 6.43
N ARG A 48 -3.38 1.03 6.76
CA ARG A 48 -3.46 -0.43 6.87
C ARG A 48 -4.50 -0.97 5.91
N ILE A 49 -4.06 -1.71 4.92
CA ILE A 49 -4.91 -2.14 3.82
C ILE A 49 -4.84 -3.65 3.70
N VAL A 50 -6.00 -4.27 3.53
CA VAL A 50 -6.13 -5.69 3.20
C VAL A 50 -7.03 -5.78 1.98
N GLY A 51 -6.52 -6.26 0.86
CA GLY A 51 -7.32 -6.24 -0.36
C GLY A 51 -6.71 -6.91 -1.57
N GLY A 52 -7.13 -6.44 -2.73
CA GLY A 52 -6.70 -6.94 -4.03
C GLY A 52 -5.85 -5.91 -4.74
N ASN A 53 -6.48 -5.04 -5.52
CA ASN A 53 -5.79 -4.12 -6.43
C ASN A 53 -5.70 -2.71 -5.83
N GLU A 54 -4.59 -2.41 -5.16
CA GLU A 54 -4.39 -1.10 -4.53
C GLU A 54 -3.51 -0.15 -5.38
N ARG A 55 -3.86 1.13 -5.35
CA ARG A 55 -2.95 2.23 -5.68
C ARG A 55 -2.83 3.16 -4.47
N ILE A 56 -1.64 3.23 -3.90
CA ILE A 56 -1.40 3.92 -2.64
C ILE A 56 -0.29 4.95 -2.84
N VAL A 57 -0.53 6.14 -2.29
CA VAL A 57 0.47 7.19 -2.18
C VAL A 57 0.50 7.67 -0.74
N GLY A 58 1.60 7.44 -0.02
CA GLY A 58 1.69 7.75 1.41
C GLY A 58 3.10 7.57 1.98
N CYS A 59 3.20 7.38 3.30
CA CYS A 59 4.50 7.38 4.00
C CYS A 59 4.68 6.26 5.03
N ASN A 60 3.65 5.48 5.38
CA ASN A 60 3.74 4.40 6.36
C ASN A 60 2.63 3.37 6.10
N GLU A 61 2.88 2.51 5.13
CA GLU A 61 1.90 1.54 4.66
C GLU A 61 2.14 0.15 5.27
N ARG A 62 1.05 -0.50 5.67
CA ARG A 62 1.02 -1.95 5.84
C ARG A 62 -0.05 -2.54 4.94
N ILE A 63 0.37 -3.35 3.99
CA ILE A 63 -0.50 -3.86 2.93
C ILE A 63 -0.41 -5.39 2.91
N VAL A 64 -1.58 -6.00 2.78
CA VAL A 64 -1.73 -7.43 2.54
C VAL A 64 -2.68 -7.61 1.37
N GLY A 65 -2.19 -8.03 0.21
CA GLY A 65 -3.01 -8.08 -1.00
C GLY A 65 -2.30 -8.64 -2.22
N CYS A 66 -2.80 -8.34 -3.42
CA CYS A 66 -2.17 -8.74 -4.68
C CYS A 66 -2.41 -7.72 -5.80
N ASN A 67 -1.35 -7.22 -6.45
CA ASN A 67 -1.34 -6.22 -7.53
C ASN A 67 -1.31 -4.78 -7.03
N GLU A 68 -0.42 -4.51 -6.10
CA GLU A 68 -0.19 -3.22 -5.47
C GLU A 68 0.66 -2.30 -6.35
N ARG A 69 0.28 -1.02 -6.41
CA ARG A 69 1.21 0.06 -6.78
C ARG A 69 1.32 1.05 -5.65
N ILE A 70 2.53 1.21 -5.12
CA ILE A 70 2.77 2.02 -3.93
C ILE A 70 3.85 3.05 -4.25
N VAL A 71 3.59 4.29 -3.85
CA VAL A 71 4.56 5.37 -3.93
C VAL A 71 4.65 5.99 -2.55
N GLY A 72 5.78 5.84 -1.89
CA GLY A 72 5.87 6.28 -0.51
C GLY A 72 7.18 5.99 0.19
N GLY A 73 7.09 5.79 1.48
CA GLY A 73 8.21 5.35 2.29
C GLY A 73 7.75 4.45 3.42
N ASN A 74 8.66 3.65 3.98
CA ASN A 74 8.40 2.74 5.10
C ASN A 74 7.25 1.74 4.87
N GLU A 75 7.25 1.05 3.74
CA GLU A 75 6.23 0.06 3.42
C GLU A 75 6.50 -1.31 4.05
N ARG A 76 5.46 -1.99 4.54
CA ARG A 76 5.46 -3.43 4.81
C ARG A 76 4.41 -4.13 3.99
N ILE A 77 4.84 -5.03 3.11
CA ILE A 77 3.95 -5.65 2.12
C ILE A 77 4.05 -7.18 2.20
N VAL A 78 2.89 -7.79 2.10
CA VAL A 78 2.72 -9.24 2.03
C VAL A 78 1.75 -9.51 0.88
N GLY A 79 2.24 -10.02 -0.25
CA GLY A 79 1.35 -10.12 -1.41
C GLY A 79 1.95 -10.81 -2.62
N CYS A 80 1.43 -10.45 -3.80
CA CYS A 80 2.07 -10.74 -5.09
C CYS A 80 1.88 -9.57 -6.06
N ASN A 81 2.83 -9.39 -6.99
CA ASN A 81 2.76 -8.46 -8.11
C ASN A 81 2.82 -6.98 -7.71
N GLU A 82 3.81 -6.63 -6.90
CA GLU A 82 4.01 -5.31 -6.35
C GLU A 82 4.89 -4.44 -7.25
N ARG A 83 4.49 -3.17 -7.40
CA ARG A 83 5.37 -2.11 -7.89
C ARG A 83 5.48 -1.03 -6.83
N ILE A 84 6.69 -0.85 -6.32
CA ILE A 84 6.95 0.08 -5.23
C ILE A 84 7.98 1.11 -5.69
N VAL A 85 7.69 2.36 -5.40
CA VAL A 85 8.57 3.49 -5.65
C VAL A 85 8.74 4.22 -4.32
N GLY A 86 9.88 4.05 -3.67
CA GLY A 86 10.01 4.53 -2.30
C GLY A 86 11.36 4.22 -1.67
N CYS A 87 11.35 4.25 -0.33
CA CYS A 87 12.48 3.86 0.51
C CYS A 87 12.00 3.15 1.77
N ASN A 88 12.79 2.22 2.31
CA ASN A 88 12.49 1.46 3.55
C ASN A 88 11.37 0.43 3.43
N GLU A 89 11.35 -0.29 2.31
CA GLU A 89 10.42 -1.36 2.03
C GLU A 89 10.82 -2.66 2.72
N ARG A 90 9.82 -3.38 3.23
CA ARG A 90 9.94 -4.79 3.60
C ARG A 90 8.86 -5.62 2.93
N ILE A 91 9.29 -6.55 2.08
CA ILE A 91 8.41 -7.44 1.31
C ILE A 91 8.70 -8.88 1.73
N THR A 92 7.66 -9.65 2.08
CA THR A 92 7.83 -10.97 2.73
C THR A 92 7.23 -12.15 1.99
N LEU A 93 6.33 -11.90 1.06
CA LEU A 93 5.77 -12.86 0.11
C LEU A 93 5.54 -12.03 -1.15
N SER A 94 6.11 -12.46 -2.26
CA SER A 94 5.87 -11.85 -3.57
C SER A 94 6.32 -12.76 -4.70
N MET A 95 5.49 -12.88 -5.74
CA MET A 95 5.82 -13.61 -6.96
C MET A 95 6.56 -12.73 -7.98
N LEU A 96 6.29 -11.42 -7.98
CA LEU A 96 6.93 -10.44 -8.85
C LEU A 96 6.98 -9.09 -8.15
N VAL A 97 8.17 -8.52 -7.98
CA VAL A 97 8.36 -7.20 -7.37
C VAL A 97 9.21 -6.33 -8.28
N THR A 98 8.78 -5.08 -8.46
CA THR A 98 9.65 -4.02 -8.99
C THR A 98 9.81 -2.93 -7.93
N VAL A 99 11.04 -2.70 -7.46
CA VAL A 99 11.37 -1.59 -6.55
C VAL A 99 12.20 -0.54 -7.31
N MET A 100 11.76 0.71 -7.28
CA MET A 100 12.50 1.85 -7.82
C MET A 100 12.85 2.81 -6.68
N PRO A 101 14.11 2.90 -6.23
CA PRO A 101 14.50 3.82 -5.17
C PRO A 101 14.39 5.28 -5.64
N PHE A 102 13.90 6.17 -4.76
CA PHE A 102 13.72 7.59 -5.10
C PHE A 102 15.01 8.43 -4.96
N LEU A 103 15.97 7.97 -4.15
CA LEU A 103 17.20 8.71 -3.78
C LEU A 103 18.38 7.75 -3.50
N SER A 104 19.62 8.23 -3.65
CA SER A 104 20.82 7.52 -3.22
C SER A 104 20.86 7.37 -1.69
N GLY A 105 20.81 6.13 -1.19
CA GLY A 105 20.87 5.81 0.24
C GLY A 105 19.67 5.07 0.84
N CYS A 106 18.66 4.74 0.03
CA CYS A 106 17.50 3.99 0.48
C CYS A 106 17.82 2.51 0.74
N ARG A 107 17.24 1.94 1.82
CA ARG A 107 17.41 0.53 2.20
C ARG A 107 16.13 -0.23 1.93
N SER A 108 16.17 -1.23 1.05
CA SER A 108 15.01 -2.06 0.72
C SER A 108 15.33 -3.53 1.00
N THR A 109 14.38 -4.27 1.58
CA THR A 109 14.54 -5.71 1.88
C THR A 109 13.38 -6.51 1.30
N ALA A 110 13.70 -7.54 0.53
CA ALA A 110 12.72 -8.47 -0.03
C ALA A 110 13.17 -9.91 0.25
N LEU A 111 12.26 -10.71 0.83
CA LEU A 111 12.39 -12.17 0.97
C LEU A 111 11.34 -12.78 0.04
N CYS A 112 11.79 -13.44 -1.03
CA CYS A 112 10.91 -13.99 -2.09
C CYS A 112 11.16 -15.49 -2.23
N ASP A 113 10.10 -16.30 -2.16
CA ASP A 113 10.13 -17.70 -2.58
C ASP A 113 9.80 -17.77 -4.08
N VAL A 114 10.81 -18.12 -4.88
CA VAL A 114 10.78 -18.45 -6.33
C VAL A 114 10.88 -17.27 -7.32
N THR A 115 11.95 -17.32 -8.12
CA THR A 115 12.33 -16.48 -9.30
C THR A 115 12.70 -15.02 -9.02
N SER A 116 13.94 -14.84 -8.58
CA SER A 116 14.64 -13.56 -8.50
C SER A 116 14.78 -12.88 -9.88
N SER A 117 14.00 -11.83 -10.09
CA SER A 117 14.41 -10.67 -10.91
C SER A 117 14.48 -9.47 -9.98
N ILE A 118 15.41 -9.50 -9.03
CA ILE A 118 15.76 -8.34 -8.21
C ILE A 118 16.51 -7.37 -9.13
N GLY A 119 15.75 -6.63 -9.94
CA GLY A 119 16.27 -5.51 -10.72
C GLY A 119 16.42 -4.31 -9.81
N ILE A 120 17.42 -4.31 -8.93
CA ILE A 120 17.90 -3.07 -8.30
C ILE A 120 18.63 -2.32 -9.41
N TYR A 121 17.91 -1.50 -10.17
CA TYR A 121 18.54 -0.54 -11.05
C TYR A 121 19.11 0.58 -10.18
N ILE A 122 20.45 0.62 -10.11
CA ILE A 122 21.23 1.77 -9.64
C ILE A 122 21.27 2.81 -10.76
#